data_AF-A0A108UBU1-F1
#
_entry.id   AF-A0A108UBU1-F1
#
_cell.length_a   1.000
_cell.length_b   1.000
_cell.length_c   1.000
_cell.angle_alpha   90.00
_cell.angle_beta   90.00
_cell.angle_gamma   90.00
#
_symmetry.space_group_name_H-M   'P 1'
#
loop_
_entity.id
_entity.type
_entity.pdbx_description
1 polymer ?
#
loop_
_entity_poly.entity_id
_entity_poly.type
_entity_poly.pdbx_seq_one_letter_code
_entity_poly.pdbx_strand_id
1 'polypeptide(L)'
;MSNAGAAMAAQADATSDRWGGFMGDGAHAVDRDRLKLRADGLTESASRYPRTSSHGWTAEQNAAGYYESLERLLDCRSGLYVDTALLLLDRDSRPIARRDLPYEDQLQQIALRQAEVESHRWPTSSEIWLACALAMMPRQAASAAAPESAAATEFAYDYAAIGDAPPADARALFARLRAQYDQAIARYAPPLPAPKSAAPASRRSERRSRSAPAEDSLSAFDLDSLRHRGDGVIEVTSRSSRVEVERWPQEVPEDAQVEQVLAIDCRNGLTVPIEQTFRAAAGGAELSRRSAPVLATLTQLARQSSYGPSGWDEWLGPRAPSDSASLCKLAAQRCGAAAQTAAFEIDPTRLSTEAGAPLLLSARAIWLDYRASFVPSCPIGER
;
A
#
# COMPACT_ATOMS: atom_id res chain seq x y z
N MET A 1 28.38 11.15 38.41
CA MET A 1 27.22 12.05 38.30
C MET A 1 27.32 12.81 36.97
N SER A 2 26.55 12.42 35.94
CA SER A 2 26.15 13.31 34.81
C SER A 2 25.27 12.64 33.73
N ASN A 3 24.86 11.37 33.85
CA ASN A 3 23.90 10.76 32.90
C ASN A 3 22.50 11.40 32.91
N ALA A 4 22.13 12.13 33.97
CA ALA A 4 20.89 12.91 34.00
C ALA A 4 20.99 14.24 33.23
N GLY A 5 22.22 14.79 33.08
CA GLY A 5 22.44 16.08 32.41
C GLY A 5 22.37 16.00 30.89
N ALA A 6 22.81 14.88 30.30
CA ALA A 6 22.69 14.65 28.85
C ALA A 6 21.25 14.33 28.42
N ALA A 7 20.49 13.62 29.27
CA ALA A 7 19.08 13.33 29.03
C ALA A 7 18.19 14.58 29.18
N MET A 8 18.43 15.44 30.18
CA MET A 8 17.66 16.67 30.35
C MET A 8 18.04 17.80 29.38
N ALA A 9 19.24 17.78 28.78
CA ALA A 9 19.65 18.78 27.79
C ALA A 9 19.10 18.51 26.37
N ALA A 10 18.71 17.27 26.06
CA ALA A 10 17.94 16.95 24.85
C ALA A 10 16.47 17.43 24.93
N GLN A 11 16.01 17.86 26.12
CA GLN A 11 14.63 18.21 26.39
C GLN A 11 14.23 19.64 25.96
N ALA A 12 15.17 20.49 25.49
CA ALA A 12 14.93 21.93 25.43
C ALA A 12 15.30 22.68 24.14
N ASP A 13 15.78 22.04 23.06
CA ASP A 13 16.21 22.80 21.85
C ASP A 13 15.46 22.45 20.55
N ALA A 14 15.07 23.54 19.86
CA ALA A 14 14.35 23.70 18.60
C ALA A 14 12.82 23.51 18.63
N THR A 15 12.10 24.63 18.75
CA THR A 15 10.65 24.86 18.57
C THR A 15 9.83 23.60 18.21
N SER A 16 8.96 23.16 19.12
CA SER A 16 8.10 21.96 18.98
C SER A 16 7.37 21.83 17.64
N ASP A 17 7.14 22.95 16.95
CA ASP A 17 6.38 23.00 15.71
C ASP A 17 7.18 22.55 14.48
N ARG A 18 8.52 22.61 14.54
CA ARG A 18 9.41 22.19 13.43
C ARG A 18 9.61 20.68 13.38
N TRP A 19 9.65 20.01 14.52
CA TRP A 19 10.05 18.60 14.61
C TRP A 19 8.84 17.70 14.84
N GLY A 20 8.62 16.74 13.93
CA GLY A 20 7.70 15.63 14.15
C GLY A 20 8.44 14.47 14.83
N GLY A 21 8.29 14.33 16.15
CA GLY A 21 8.94 13.25 16.91
C GLY A 21 8.51 11.85 16.45
N PHE A 22 9.45 10.91 16.51
CA PHE A 22 9.25 9.50 16.24
C PHE A 22 9.59 8.69 17.50
N MET A 23 8.78 7.69 17.82
CA MET A 23 8.85 6.81 18.98
C MET A 23 8.91 7.54 20.33
N GLY A 24 8.27 8.70 20.42
CA GLY A 24 8.25 9.55 21.61
C GLY A 24 9.61 10.12 22.03
N ASP A 25 10.65 9.98 21.20
CA ASP A 25 11.97 10.52 21.45
C ASP A 25 12.16 11.85 20.68
N GLY A 26 12.78 12.84 21.31
CA GLY A 26 12.97 14.17 20.71
C GLY A 26 14.17 14.25 19.77
N ALA A 27 15.07 13.26 19.78
CA ALA A 27 16.33 13.27 19.03
C ALA A 27 16.19 12.57 17.67
N HIS A 28 15.21 11.69 17.51
CA HIS A 28 14.75 11.02 16.30
C HIS A 28 13.47 11.72 15.84
N ALA A 29 13.60 12.63 14.89
CA ALA A 29 12.46 13.44 14.45
C ALA A 29 12.55 13.86 12.99
N VAL A 30 11.41 13.97 12.34
CA VAL A 30 11.27 14.50 10.96
C VAL A 30 11.24 16.03 10.99
N ASP A 31 12.04 16.66 10.13
CA ASP A 31 12.11 18.11 9.96
C ASP A 31 10.99 18.63 9.05
N ARG A 32 9.95 19.22 9.63
CA ARG A 32 8.78 19.73 8.90
C ARG A 32 9.07 20.93 8.02
N ASP A 33 10.16 21.65 8.26
CA ASP A 33 10.58 22.76 7.40
C ASP A 33 11.30 22.27 6.15
N ARG A 34 11.77 21.02 6.15
CA ARG A 34 12.41 20.37 5.00
C ARG A 34 11.45 19.48 4.22
N LEU A 35 10.26 19.21 4.74
CA LEU A 35 9.23 18.46 4.02
C LEU A 35 8.71 19.26 2.83
N LYS A 36 8.90 18.74 1.62
CA LYS A 36 8.44 19.38 0.39
C LYS A 36 7.96 18.35 -0.64
N LEU A 37 6.70 18.49 -1.04
CA LEU A 37 6.15 17.76 -2.17
C LEU A 37 6.68 18.35 -3.48
N ARG A 38 7.25 17.48 -4.33
CA ARG A 38 7.80 17.85 -5.63
C ARG A 38 6.78 17.64 -6.75
N ALA A 39 7.02 18.28 -7.90
CA ALA A 39 6.15 18.19 -9.07
C ALA A 39 6.16 16.79 -9.73
N ASP A 40 7.21 15.99 -9.51
CA ASP A 40 7.31 14.59 -9.94
C ASP A 40 6.59 13.63 -8.97
N GLY A 41 5.93 14.15 -7.93
CA GLY A 41 5.20 13.37 -6.94
C GLY A 41 6.11 12.65 -5.93
N LEU A 42 7.39 13.00 -5.84
CA LEU A 42 8.27 12.60 -4.74
C LEU A 42 8.19 13.60 -3.58
N THR A 43 8.56 13.16 -2.38
CA THR A 43 8.63 13.99 -1.18
C THR A 43 10.07 14.13 -0.74
N GLU A 44 10.57 15.36 -0.65
CA GLU A 44 11.82 15.68 0.05
C GLU A 44 11.53 15.62 1.55
N SER A 45 12.42 14.94 2.29
CA SER A 45 12.35 14.83 3.74
C SER A 45 13.73 14.92 4.35
N ALA A 46 13.81 15.34 5.60
CA ALA A 46 15.02 15.21 6.39
C ALA A 46 14.62 14.78 7.80
N SER A 47 15.41 13.90 8.39
CA SER A 47 15.20 13.52 9.78
C SER A 47 16.48 13.61 10.55
N ARG A 48 16.40 14.03 11.81
CA ARG A 48 17.53 14.04 12.74
C ARG A 48 17.57 12.77 13.56
N TYR A 49 18.77 12.41 13.98
CA TYR A 49 19.08 11.29 14.86
C TYR A 49 20.04 11.72 15.97
N PRO A 50 20.05 11.01 17.10
CA PRO A 50 21.20 11.03 17.99
C PRO A 50 22.47 10.77 17.18
N ARG A 51 23.49 11.57 17.43
CA ARG A 51 24.77 11.41 16.74
C ARG A 51 25.37 10.03 17.02
N THR A 52 25.88 9.41 15.97
CA THR A 52 26.73 8.23 16.05
C THR A 52 28.14 8.59 15.57
N SER A 53 29.20 8.03 16.17
CA SER A 53 30.58 8.33 15.73
C SER A 53 30.98 7.63 14.43
N SER A 54 30.06 6.90 13.79
CA SER A 54 30.33 5.98 12.68
C SER A 54 30.46 6.62 11.30
N HIS A 55 30.05 7.88 11.12
CA HIS A 55 30.00 8.50 9.79
C HIS A 55 31.26 9.27 9.37
N GLY A 56 32.36 9.13 10.12
CA GLY A 56 33.69 9.56 9.67
C GLY A 56 33.87 11.07 9.47
N TRP A 57 33.24 11.89 10.31
CA TRP A 57 33.47 13.34 10.36
C TRP A 57 34.88 13.69 10.83
N THR A 58 35.41 14.84 10.40
CA THR A 58 36.70 15.36 10.91
C THR A 58 36.63 15.64 12.40
N ALA A 59 37.78 15.78 13.08
CA ALA A 59 37.82 16.08 14.51
C ALA A 59 37.16 17.43 14.83
N GLU A 60 37.39 18.43 13.98
CA GLU A 60 36.81 19.77 14.10
C GLU A 60 35.29 19.75 13.93
N GLN A 61 34.79 19.03 12.92
CA GLN A 61 33.35 18.84 12.71
C GLN A 61 32.73 18.09 13.88
N ASN A 62 33.37 17.02 14.35
CA ASN A 62 32.92 16.26 15.51
C ASN A 62 32.88 17.09 16.81
N ALA A 63 33.73 18.09 16.95
CA ALA A 63 33.73 18.99 18.11
C ALA A 63 32.55 19.98 18.05
N ALA A 64 32.15 20.41 16.85
CA ALA A 64 31.06 21.36 16.64
C ALA A 64 29.68 20.71 16.51
N GLY A 65 29.61 19.45 16.07
CA GLY A 65 28.37 18.73 15.76
C GLY A 65 27.67 18.08 16.94
N TYR A 66 26.34 18.19 16.95
CA TYR A 66 25.45 17.66 17.99
C TYR A 66 24.50 16.58 17.47
N TYR A 67 23.84 16.81 16.33
CA TYR A 67 22.93 15.84 15.70
C TYR A 67 23.43 15.44 14.32
N GLU A 68 23.07 14.24 13.88
CA GLU A 68 23.17 13.85 12.47
C GLU A 68 21.78 13.95 11.85
N SER A 69 21.70 14.42 10.61
CA SER A 69 20.45 14.48 9.87
C SER A 69 20.60 13.86 8.50
N LEU A 70 19.65 13.01 8.15
CA LEU A 70 19.63 12.29 6.88
C LEU A 70 18.55 12.91 5.99
N GLU A 71 18.98 13.55 4.91
CA GLU A 71 18.12 14.03 3.84
C GLU A 71 17.74 12.87 2.92
N ARG A 72 16.50 12.89 2.42
CA ARG A 72 15.90 11.80 1.65
C ARG A 72 15.00 12.30 0.55
N LEU A 73 14.86 11.45 -0.46
CA LEU A 73 13.74 11.47 -1.40
C LEU A 73 12.87 10.24 -1.16
N LEU A 74 11.58 10.47 -0.99
CA LEU A 74 10.59 9.44 -0.68
C LEU A 74 9.57 9.33 -1.81
N ASP A 75 9.20 8.12 -2.17
CA ASP A 75 8.00 7.83 -2.94
C ASP A 75 6.92 7.30 -2.00
N CYS A 76 6.08 8.20 -1.50
CA CYS A 76 5.02 7.87 -0.54
C CYS A 76 3.93 6.93 -1.10
N ARG A 77 3.94 6.61 -2.40
CA ARG A 77 3.04 5.62 -3.00
C ARG A 77 3.58 4.19 -2.94
N SER A 78 4.89 4.02 -3.07
CA SER A 78 5.53 2.70 -3.06
C SER A 78 6.20 2.41 -1.71
N GLY A 79 6.42 3.43 -0.88
CA GLY A 79 7.22 3.34 0.34
C GLY A 79 8.73 3.30 0.06
N LEU A 80 9.14 3.33 -1.22
CA LEU A 80 10.55 3.37 -1.61
C LEU A 80 11.16 4.72 -1.31
N TYR A 81 12.45 4.73 -0.98
CA TYR A 81 13.19 5.96 -0.75
C TYR A 81 14.67 5.75 -0.96
N VAL A 82 15.38 6.88 -1.12
CA VAL A 82 16.84 6.95 -1.10
C VAL A 82 17.27 8.08 -0.19
N ASP A 83 18.33 7.83 0.57
CA ASP A 83 19.01 8.86 1.32
C ASP A 83 19.92 9.65 0.36
N THR A 84 19.81 10.97 0.35
CA THR A 84 20.51 11.82 -0.62
C THR A 84 21.72 12.52 -0.01
N ALA A 85 21.66 12.86 1.28
CA ALA A 85 22.79 13.47 1.98
C ALA A 85 22.74 13.23 3.49
N LEU A 86 23.91 13.13 4.10
CA LEU A 86 24.09 13.20 5.53
C LEU A 86 24.59 14.58 5.92
N LEU A 87 23.90 15.22 6.86
CA LEU A 87 24.24 16.51 7.43
C LEU A 87 24.67 16.33 8.88
N LEU A 88 25.67 17.11 9.27
CA LEU A 88 26.01 17.30 10.68
C LEU A 88 25.41 18.63 11.12
N LEU A 89 24.59 18.60 12.17
CA LEU A 89 23.92 19.78 12.71
C LEU A 89 24.53 20.19 14.05
N ASP A 90 24.53 21.48 14.35
CA ASP A 90 24.84 21.99 15.68
C ASP A 90 23.66 21.78 16.65
N ARG A 91 23.83 22.23 17.90
CA ARG A 91 22.80 22.12 18.95
C ARG A 91 21.52 22.88 18.58
N ASP A 92 21.64 23.96 17.83
CA ASP A 92 20.52 24.79 17.34
C ASP A 92 19.90 24.23 16.03
N SER A 93 20.28 23.00 15.64
CA SER A 93 19.85 22.34 14.40
C SER A 93 20.23 23.08 13.11
N ARG A 94 21.36 23.80 13.12
CA ARG A 94 21.93 24.45 11.94
C ARG A 94 22.97 23.56 11.28
N PRO A 95 23.02 23.48 9.94
CA PRO A 95 24.02 22.66 9.24
C PRO A 95 25.45 23.17 9.46
N ILE A 96 26.35 22.27 9.86
CA ILE A 96 27.80 22.48 10.00
C ILE A 96 28.53 21.88 8.81
N ALA A 97 28.13 20.66 8.42
CA ALA A 97 28.71 19.92 7.32
C ALA A 97 27.64 19.14 6.58
N ARG A 98 27.91 18.84 5.31
CA ARG A 98 27.06 18.04 4.43
C ARG A 98 27.94 17.09 3.64
N ARG A 99 27.48 15.86 3.48
CA ARG A 99 28.05 14.84 2.59
C ARG A 99 26.92 14.28 1.75
N ASP A 100 26.97 14.51 0.45
CA ASP A 100 26.03 13.86 -0.45
C ASP A 100 26.36 12.36 -0.52
N LEU A 101 25.33 11.53 -0.55
CA LEU A 101 25.50 10.09 -0.69
C LEU A 101 25.73 9.77 -2.17
N PRO A 102 26.78 8.98 -2.50
CA PRO A 102 27.06 8.61 -3.88
C PRO A 102 25.97 7.70 -4.43
N TYR A 103 25.89 7.66 -5.76
CA TYR A 103 24.95 6.81 -6.49
C TYR A 103 24.96 5.35 -6.03
N GLU A 104 26.15 4.76 -5.83
CA GLU A 104 26.29 3.35 -5.45
C GLU A 104 25.68 3.03 -4.08
N ASP A 105 25.81 3.95 -3.12
CA ASP A 105 25.19 3.80 -1.80
C ASP A 105 23.66 3.83 -1.93
N GLN A 106 23.13 4.75 -2.75
CA GLN A 106 21.69 4.86 -3.00
C GLN A 106 21.14 3.63 -3.75
N LEU A 107 21.90 3.08 -4.69
CA LEU A 107 21.55 1.86 -5.42
C LEU A 107 21.49 0.65 -4.46
N GLN A 108 22.49 0.51 -3.58
CA GLN A 108 22.50 -0.53 -2.56
C GLN A 108 21.33 -0.38 -1.58
N GLN A 109 20.96 0.85 -1.23
CA GLN A 109 19.78 1.11 -0.40
C GLN A 109 18.50 0.58 -1.05
N ILE A 110 18.26 0.85 -2.33
CA ILE A 110 17.06 0.34 -3.02
C ILE A 110 16.97 -1.19 -2.92
N ALA A 111 18.07 -1.90 -3.13
CA ALA A 111 18.12 -3.36 -3.01
C ALA A 111 17.83 -3.85 -1.57
N LEU A 112 18.39 -3.20 -0.55
CA LEU A 112 18.14 -3.55 0.86
C LEU A 112 16.71 -3.22 1.29
N ARG A 113 16.17 -2.09 0.82
CA ARG A 113 14.80 -1.66 1.14
C ARG A 113 13.75 -2.51 0.43
N GLN A 114 14.08 -3.21 -0.66
CA GLN A 114 13.20 -4.24 -1.22
C GLN A 114 12.82 -5.28 -0.16
N ALA A 115 13.79 -5.80 0.59
CA ALA A 115 13.53 -6.76 1.67
C ALA A 115 12.69 -6.14 2.81
N GLU A 116 12.85 -4.84 3.09
CA GLU A 116 12.03 -4.14 4.07
C GLU A 116 10.58 -3.95 3.62
N VAL A 117 10.37 -3.60 2.34
CA VAL A 117 9.04 -3.54 1.71
C VAL A 117 8.42 -4.94 1.70
N GLU A 118 9.16 -5.98 1.34
CA GLU A 118 8.72 -7.39 1.42
C GLU A 118 8.40 -7.83 2.86
N SER A 119 9.02 -7.21 3.87
CA SER A 119 8.77 -7.50 5.29
C SER A 119 7.55 -6.77 5.88
N HIS A 120 6.77 -6.05 5.06
CA HIS A 120 5.49 -5.41 5.43
C HIS A 120 5.62 -4.28 6.46
N ARG A 121 6.80 -3.64 6.50
CA ARG A 121 7.06 -2.50 7.40
C ARG A 121 6.54 -1.18 6.86
N TRP A 122 5.89 -1.20 5.70
CA TRP A 122 5.23 -0.03 5.13
C TRP A 122 3.72 -0.28 5.11
N PRO A 123 2.90 0.61 5.68
CA PRO A 123 3.25 1.91 6.29
C PRO A 123 3.51 1.84 7.79
N THR A 124 3.34 0.69 8.44
CA THR A 124 3.34 0.63 9.90
C THR A 124 4.74 0.67 10.49
N SER A 125 4.92 1.43 11.57
CA SER A 125 6.18 1.48 12.35
C SER A 125 7.41 1.96 11.56
N SER A 126 7.22 2.89 10.63
CA SER A 126 8.30 3.48 9.83
C SER A 126 8.30 5.00 9.93
N GLU A 127 9.47 5.57 10.19
CA GLU A 127 9.71 7.02 10.14
C GLU A 127 9.41 7.59 8.74
N ILE A 128 9.60 6.77 7.69
CA ILE A 128 9.27 7.15 6.32
C ILE A 128 7.77 7.41 6.19
N TRP A 129 6.95 6.66 6.93
CA TRP A 129 5.49 6.83 6.89
C TRP A 129 5.12 8.13 7.58
N LEU A 130 5.75 8.40 8.72
CA LEU A 130 5.56 9.64 9.44
C LEU A 130 5.90 10.84 8.54
N ALA A 131 7.02 10.78 7.80
CA ALA A 131 7.38 11.84 6.86
C ALA A 131 6.34 12.04 5.75
N CYS A 132 5.81 10.96 5.18
CA CYS A 132 4.76 11.01 4.17
C CYS A 132 3.43 11.55 4.71
N ALA A 133 3.01 11.11 5.89
CA ALA A 133 1.81 11.63 6.55
C ALA A 133 1.95 13.13 6.88
N LEU A 134 3.08 13.54 7.43
CA LEU A 134 3.35 14.95 7.77
C LEU A 134 3.42 15.85 6.53
N ALA A 135 3.92 15.35 5.40
CA ALA A 135 3.96 16.11 4.15
C ALA A 135 2.57 16.46 3.60
N MET A 136 1.55 15.69 3.98
CA MET A 136 0.16 15.85 3.52
C MET A 136 -0.73 16.62 4.52
N MET A 137 -0.27 16.84 5.76
CA MET A 137 -1.05 17.53 6.80
C MET A 137 -0.76 19.05 6.82
N PRO A 138 -1.79 19.91 6.94
CA PRO A 138 -1.57 21.33 7.21
C PRO A 138 -0.81 21.51 8.53
N ARG A 139 0.22 22.37 8.55
CA ARG A 139 1.10 22.61 9.72
C ARG A 139 0.32 22.86 11.04
N GLN A 140 -0.87 23.47 10.96
CA GLN A 140 -1.73 23.79 12.10
C GLN A 140 -2.49 22.58 12.68
N ALA A 141 -2.75 21.54 11.90
CA ALA A 141 -3.46 20.34 12.36
C ALA A 141 -2.56 19.36 13.12
N ALA A 142 -1.24 19.62 13.15
CA ALA A 142 -0.22 18.66 13.51
C ALA A 142 0.54 19.01 14.80
N SER A 143 -0.06 19.78 15.73
CA SER A 143 0.60 20.08 17.01
C SER A 143 0.69 18.82 17.89
N ALA A 144 1.93 18.36 18.06
CA ALA A 144 2.52 17.59 19.16
C ALA A 144 2.04 16.16 19.53
N ALA A 145 0.87 15.65 19.14
CA ALA A 145 0.40 14.36 19.70
C ALA A 145 -0.11 13.28 18.71
N ALA A 146 -0.28 13.59 17.43
CA ALA A 146 -1.28 12.86 16.63
C ALA A 146 -0.84 11.69 15.72
N PRO A 147 0.39 11.56 15.17
CA PRO A 147 0.58 10.55 14.12
C PRO A 147 0.74 9.13 14.66
N GLU A 148 1.51 8.93 15.73
CA GLU A 148 2.03 7.60 16.05
C GLU A 148 1.00 6.62 16.64
N SER A 149 0.07 7.12 17.47
CA SER A 149 -1.00 6.31 18.03
C SER A 149 -2.12 6.01 17.03
N ALA A 150 -2.29 6.86 15.99
CA ALA A 150 -3.18 6.59 14.86
C ALA A 150 -2.56 5.61 13.84
N ALA A 151 -1.23 5.69 13.64
CA ALA A 151 -0.47 4.95 12.63
C ALA A 151 -0.56 3.43 12.72
N ALA A 152 -0.65 2.88 13.94
CA ALA A 152 -0.56 1.45 14.17
C ALA A 152 -1.81 0.66 13.75
N THR A 153 -2.90 1.34 13.37
CA THR A 153 -4.21 0.72 13.08
C THR A 153 -4.81 1.14 11.73
N GLU A 154 -4.12 1.94 10.91
CA GLU A 154 -4.80 2.85 9.98
C GLU A 154 -5.25 2.27 8.63
N PHE A 155 -4.90 1.00 8.33
CA PHE A 155 -5.49 0.24 7.21
C PHE A 155 -6.54 -0.78 7.66
N ALA A 156 -6.86 -0.84 8.95
CA ALA A 156 -8.02 -1.60 9.38
C ALA A 156 -9.28 -0.88 8.88
N TYR A 157 -10.05 -1.52 8.01
CA TYR A 157 -11.40 -1.09 7.71
C TYR A 157 -12.17 -0.93 9.03
N ASP A 158 -12.87 0.19 9.20
CA ASP A 158 -13.68 0.43 10.39
C ASP A 158 -15.01 -0.33 10.24
N TYR A 159 -14.95 -1.64 10.46
CA TYR A 159 -16.12 -2.52 10.37
C TYR A 159 -17.18 -2.18 11.42
N ALA A 160 -16.77 -1.66 12.58
CA ALA A 160 -17.68 -1.27 13.67
C ALA A 160 -18.53 -0.05 13.26
N ALA A 161 -17.90 1.02 12.75
CA ALA A 161 -18.64 2.20 12.29
C ALA A 161 -19.52 1.92 11.07
N ILE A 162 -19.17 0.94 10.23
CA ILE A 162 -20.07 0.47 9.17
C ILE A 162 -21.23 -0.34 9.77
N GLY A 163 -20.97 -1.17 10.78
CA GLY A 163 -21.99 -1.95 11.49
C GLY A 163 -23.03 -1.11 12.23
N ASP A 164 -22.65 0.04 12.79
CA ASP A 164 -23.57 0.98 13.47
C ASP A 164 -24.54 1.68 12.51
N ALA A 165 -24.15 1.81 11.25
CA ALA A 165 -24.96 2.42 10.20
C ALA A 165 -24.79 1.63 8.89
N PRO A 166 -25.35 0.40 8.80
CA PRO A 166 -25.07 -0.48 7.68
C PRO A 166 -25.67 0.08 6.38
N PRO A 167 -24.96 -0.05 5.25
CA PRO A 167 -25.50 0.34 3.96
C PRO A 167 -26.68 -0.56 3.54
N ALA A 168 -27.47 -0.08 2.58
CA ALA A 168 -28.70 -0.76 2.15
C ALA A 168 -28.48 -2.15 1.53
N ASP A 169 -27.33 -2.38 0.89
CA ASP A 169 -27.00 -3.64 0.24
C ASP A 169 -25.48 -3.90 0.22
N ALA A 170 -25.08 -5.09 -0.22
CA ALA A 170 -23.69 -5.52 -0.22
C ALA A 170 -22.82 -4.81 -1.29
N ARG A 171 -23.41 -4.26 -2.36
CA ARG A 171 -22.67 -3.44 -3.33
C ARG A 171 -22.29 -2.10 -2.70
N ALA A 172 -23.22 -1.50 -1.97
CA ALA A 172 -22.97 -0.28 -1.19
C ALA A 172 -21.98 -0.53 -0.04
N LEU A 173 -21.98 -1.74 0.57
CA LEU A 173 -20.92 -2.17 1.48
C LEU A 173 -19.54 -2.18 0.82
N PHE A 174 -19.40 -2.86 -0.33
CA PHE A 174 -18.14 -2.89 -1.06
C PHE A 174 -17.65 -1.48 -1.43
N ALA A 175 -18.55 -0.61 -1.93
CA ALA A 175 -18.22 0.77 -2.26
C ALA A 175 -17.75 1.57 -1.03
N ARG A 176 -18.38 1.39 0.14
CA ARG A 176 -17.99 2.08 1.38
C ARG A 176 -16.64 1.62 1.91
N LEU A 177 -16.36 0.32 1.89
CA LEU A 177 -15.05 -0.23 2.25
C LEU A 177 -13.97 0.26 1.30
N ARG A 178 -14.22 0.21 -0.01
CA ARG A 178 -13.32 0.76 -1.03
C ARG A 178 -13.02 2.25 -0.81
N ALA A 179 -14.03 3.04 -0.45
CA ALA A 179 -13.85 4.46 -0.13
C ALA A 179 -12.96 4.68 1.12
N GLN A 180 -13.03 3.80 2.14
CA GLN A 180 -12.11 3.87 3.28
C GLN A 180 -10.67 3.63 2.85
N TYR A 181 -10.42 2.66 1.96
CA TYR A 181 -9.10 2.43 1.39
C TYR A 181 -8.62 3.63 0.56
N ASP A 182 -9.46 4.17 -0.33
CA ASP A 182 -9.11 5.34 -1.14
C ASP A 182 -8.79 6.56 -0.26
N GLN A 183 -9.54 6.76 0.83
CA GLN A 183 -9.28 7.81 1.82
C GLN A 183 -7.99 7.56 2.61
N ALA A 184 -7.71 6.31 2.98
CA ALA A 184 -6.45 5.94 3.64
C ALA A 184 -5.26 6.21 2.73
N ILE A 185 -5.29 5.77 1.47
CA ILE A 185 -4.22 6.04 0.50
C ILE A 185 -4.04 7.54 0.27
N ALA A 186 -5.13 8.31 0.15
CA ALA A 186 -5.05 9.75 -0.05
C ALA A 186 -4.40 10.51 1.12
N ARG A 187 -4.38 9.95 2.35
CA ARG A 187 -3.66 10.52 3.49
C ARG A 187 -2.14 10.47 3.34
N TYR A 188 -1.61 9.46 2.65
CA TYR A 188 -0.15 9.22 2.59
C TYR A 188 0.43 9.43 1.20
N ALA A 189 -0.34 9.19 0.15
CA ALA A 189 0.11 9.28 -1.23
C ALA A 189 -0.45 10.54 -1.90
N PRO A 190 0.39 11.47 -2.36
CA PRO A 190 -0.08 12.56 -3.19
C PRO A 190 -0.74 12.02 -4.47
N PRO A 191 -1.79 12.69 -4.99
CA PRO A 191 -2.30 12.37 -6.32
C PRO A 191 -1.17 12.54 -7.34
N LEU A 192 -0.91 11.51 -8.14
CA LEU A 192 0.06 11.64 -9.22
C LEU A 192 -0.47 12.70 -10.21
N PRO A 193 0.41 13.56 -10.76
CA PRO A 193 0.05 14.30 -11.95
C PRO A 193 -0.42 13.30 -13.00
N ALA A 194 -1.53 13.61 -13.68
CA ALA A 194 -2.05 12.76 -14.74
C ALA A 194 -0.90 12.42 -15.71
N PRO A 195 -0.72 11.14 -16.08
CA PRO A 195 0.35 10.77 -16.99
C PRO A 195 0.22 11.62 -18.24
N LYS A 196 1.30 12.33 -18.63
CA LYS A 196 1.40 12.87 -19.98
C LYS A 196 1.28 11.65 -20.89
N SER A 197 0.15 11.55 -21.60
CA SER A 197 -0.26 10.40 -22.39
C SER A 197 0.96 9.65 -22.93
N ALA A 198 1.27 8.50 -22.30
CA ALA A 198 2.35 7.66 -22.78
C ALA A 198 2.02 7.30 -24.22
N ALA A 199 2.96 7.55 -25.14
CA ALA A 199 2.82 7.08 -26.50
C ALA A 199 2.57 5.56 -26.45
N PRO A 200 1.66 5.04 -27.30
CA PRO A 200 1.32 3.62 -27.26
C PRO A 200 2.60 2.80 -27.42
N ALA A 201 2.90 1.99 -26.40
CA ALA A 201 3.98 1.03 -26.47
C ALA A 201 3.78 0.18 -27.74
N SER A 202 4.79 0.18 -28.62
CA SER A 202 4.75 -0.62 -29.83
C SER A 202 4.59 -2.09 -29.42
N ARG A 203 3.47 -2.69 -29.83
CA ARG A 203 3.18 -4.10 -29.57
C ARG A 203 4.22 -4.95 -30.29
N ARG A 204 5.28 -5.36 -29.57
CA ARG A 204 6.06 -6.53 -29.98
C ARG A 204 5.23 -7.75 -29.61
N SER A 205 4.70 -8.42 -30.63
CA SER A 205 4.00 -9.69 -30.48
C SER A 205 5.00 -10.76 -30.04
N GLU A 206 5.22 -10.87 -28.73
CA GLU A 206 5.94 -11.99 -28.15
C GLU A 206 4.98 -13.09 -27.73
N ARG A 207 5.47 -14.30 -27.99
CA ARG A 207 4.81 -15.59 -27.97
C ARG A 207 3.93 -15.75 -26.73
N ARG A 208 2.66 -16.11 -26.96
CA ARG A 208 1.63 -16.40 -25.94
C ARG A 208 2.06 -17.61 -25.09
N SER A 209 2.88 -17.39 -24.08
CA SER A 209 3.17 -18.38 -23.05
C SER A 209 1.94 -18.48 -22.14
N ARG A 210 1.12 -19.50 -22.36
CA ARG A 210 0.07 -19.90 -21.42
C ARG A 210 0.75 -20.51 -20.19
N SER A 211 1.16 -19.67 -19.25
CA SER A 211 1.32 -20.13 -17.87
C SER A 211 -0.09 -20.19 -17.30
N ALA A 212 -0.70 -21.38 -17.36
CA ALA A 212 -1.96 -21.64 -16.70
C ALA A 212 -1.77 -21.40 -15.19
N PRO A 213 -2.59 -20.56 -14.52
CA PRO A 213 -2.70 -20.67 -13.07
C PRO A 213 -3.09 -22.12 -12.77
N ALA A 214 -2.53 -22.71 -11.69
CA ALA A 214 -2.81 -24.08 -11.31
C ALA A 214 -4.33 -24.35 -11.41
N GLU A 215 -4.74 -25.18 -12.38
CA GLU A 215 -6.14 -25.33 -12.82
C GLU A 215 -7.08 -25.73 -11.68
N ASP A 216 -6.55 -26.29 -10.59
CA ASP A 216 -7.31 -26.66 -9.39
C ASP A 216 -7.83 -25.46 -8.57
N SER A 217 -7.10 -24.33 -8.51
CA SER A 217 -7.45 -23.21 -7.60
C SER A 217 -8.68 -22.42 -8.06
N LEU A 218 -8.94 -22.37 -9.37
CA LEU A 218 -10.03 -21.56 -9.93
C LEU A 218 -11.27 -22.38 -10.30
N SER A 219 -11.26 -23.69 -10.04
CA SER A 219 -12.36 -24.61 -10.36
C SER A 219 -13.70 -24.22 -9.73
N ALA A 220 -13.65 -23.57 -8.56
CA ALA A 220 -14.83 -23.05 -7.86
C ALA A 220 -15.47 -21.82 -8.53
N PHE A 221 -14.86 -21.22 -9.56
CA PHE A 221 -15.35 -19.98 -10.18
C PHE A 221 -15.83 -20.21 -11.61
N ASP A 222 -16.85 -19.45 -12.01
CA ASP A 222 -17.23 -19.32 -13.42
C ASP A 222 -16.38 -18.22 -14.08
N LEU A 223 -15.34 -18.62 -14.81
CA LEU A 223 -14.42 -17.68 -15.45
C LEU A 223 -15.03 -16.94 -16.66
N ASP A 224 -16.16 -17.41 -17.17
CA ASP A 224 -16.90 -16.72 -18.23
C ASP A 224 -17.74 -15.57 -17.66
N SER A 225 -18.07 -15.63 -16.36
CA SER A 225 -18.71 -14.53 -15.63
C SER A 225 -17.75 -13.41 -15.21
N LEU A 226 -16.42 -13.60 -15.34
CA LEU A 226 -15.43 -12.60 -14.92
C LEU A 226 -15.65 -11.28 -15.68
N ARG A 227 -15.95 -10.20 -14.95
CA ARG A 227 -16.13 -8.83 -15.44
C ARG A 227 -15.12 -7.89 -14.78
N HIS A 228 -14.73 -6.84 -15.50
CA HIS A 228 -14.02 -5.68 -14.94
C HIS A 228 -14.66 -4.41 -15.45
N ARG A 229 -14.96 -3.48 -14.54
CA ARG A 229 -15.72 -2.26 -14.86
C ARG A 229 -14.86 -0.99 -14.88
N GLY A 230 -13.54 -1.12 -14.78
CA GLY A 230 -12.62 0.00 -14.55
C GLY A 230 -12.03 -0.01 -13.13
N ASP A 231 -11.00 0.81 -12.92
CA ASP A 231 -10.43 1.15 -11.61
C ASP A 231 -9.96 -0.03 -10.73
N GLY A 232 -9.49 -1.11 -11.36
CA GLY A 232 -8.93 -2.27 -10.66
C GLY A 232 -9.95 -3.19 -9.97
N VAL A 233 -11.25 -3.01 -10.21
CA VAL A 233 -12.31 -3.85 -9.60
C VAL A 233 -12.81 -4.92 -10.57
N ILE A 234 -12.79 -6.18 -10.13
CA ILE A 234 -13.37 -7.30 -10.87
C ILE A 234 -14.61 -7.86 -10.17
N GLU A 235 -15.52 -8.44 -10.94
CA GLU A 235 -16.66 -9.21 -10.45
C GLU A 235 -16.60 -10.63 -11.04
N VAL A 236 -16.90 -11.66 -10.25
CA VAL A 236 -16.92 -13.06 -10.72
C VAL A 236 -17.88 -13.90 -9.90
N THR A 237 -18.54 -14.87 -10.54
CA THR A 237 -19.41 -15.84 -9.88
C THR A 237 -18.60 -17.01 -9.30
N SER A 238 -18.79 -17.26 -8.01
CA SER A 238 -18.34 -18.44 -7.28
C SER A 238 -19.47 -19.47 -7.17
N ARG A 239 -19.13 -20.73 -7.43
CA ARG A 239 -19.99 -21.92 -7.40
C ARG A 239 -19.75 -22.78 -6.15
N SER A 240 -19.05 -22.24 -5.15
CA SER A 240 -18.66 -22.97 -3.94
C SER A 240 -19.86 -23.46 -3.13
N SER A 241 -19.82 -24.70 -2.64
CA SER A 241 -20.85 -25.29 -1.78
C SER A 241 -20.82 -24.80 -0.32
N ARG A 242 -19.82 -23.99 0.05
CA ARG A 242 -19.63 -23.46 1.42
C ARG A 242 -20.09 -22.01 1.53
N VAL A 243 -21.32 -21.72 1.09
CA VAL A 243 -21.89 -20.39 1.30
C VAL A 243 -22.51 -20.34 2.69
N GLU A 244 -22.01 -19.47 3.56
CA GLU A 244 -22.69 -19.14 4.81
C GLU A 244 -23.99 -18.40 4.45
N VAL A 245 -25.12 -19.08 4.64
CA VAL A 245 -26.45 -18.52 4.46
C VAL A 245 -27.04 -18.27 5.84
N GLU A 246 -26.96 -17.03 6.32
CA GLU A 246 -27.47 -16.64 7.64
C GLU A 246 -28.97 -16.96 7.80
N ARG A 247 -29.75 -16.77 6.72
CA ARG A 247 -31.15 -17.20 6.64
C ARG A 247 -31.47 -17.69 5.22
N TRP A 248 -31.81 -18.98 5.12
CA TRP A 248 -32.28 -19.57 3.88
C TRP A 248 -33.64 -18.97 3.50
N PRO A 249 -33.88 -18.58 2.23
CA PRO A 249 -35.20 -18.12 1.80
C PRO A 249 -36.25 -19.22 2.01
N GLN A 250 -37.43 -18.88 2.54
CA GLN A 250 -38.48 -19.87 2.84
C GLN A 250 -38.95 -20.64 1.60
N GLU A 251 -38.88 -20.01 0.42
CA GLU A 251 -39.35 -20.57 -0.84
C GLU A 251 -38.28 -21.40 -1.58
N VAL A 252 -37.05 -21.46 -1.05
CA VAL A 252 -35.93 -22.17 -1.67
C VAL A 252 -35.71 -23.50 -0.94
N PRO A 253 -35.69 -24.65 -1.64
CA PRO A 253 -35.33 -25.94 -1.06
C PRO A 253 -33.92 -25.93 -0.44
N GLU A 254 -33.70 -26.69 0.64
CA GLU A 254 -32.38 -26.75 1.31
C GLU A 254 -31.29 -27.41 0.45
N ASP A 255 -31.66 -28.19 -0.57
CA ASP A 255 -30.76 -28.82 -1.54
C ASP A 255 -30.44 -27.92 -2.74
N ALA A 256 -30.95 -26.68 -2.76
CA ALA A 256 -30.63 -25.71 -3.79
C ALA A 256 -29.13 -25.36 -3.76
N GLN A 257 -28.55 -25.20 -4.95
CA GLN A 257 -27.19 -24.71 -5.08
C GLN A 257 -27.16 -23.19 -4.89
N VAL A 258 -26.12 -22.70 -4.22
CA VAL A 258 -25.93 -21.27 -3.99
C VAL A 258 -24.70 -20.81 -4.76
N GLU A 259 -24.92 -19.85 -5.66
CA GLU A 259 -23.87 -19.12 -6.35
C GLU A 259 -23.73 -17.73 -5.73
N GLN A 260 -22.50 -17.20 -5.70
CA GLN A 260 -22.25 -15.85 -5.22
C GLN A 260 -21.50 -15.04 -6.25
N VAL A 261 -21.94 -13.82 -6.52
CA VAL A 261 -21.10 -12.86 -7.24
C VAL A 261 -20.19 -12.19 -6.21
N LEU A 262 -18.89 -12.28 -6.43
CA LEU A 262 -17.86 -11.62 -5.62
C LEU A 262 -17.39 -10.36 -6.34
N ALA A 263 -17.34 -9.22 -5.63
CA ALA A 263 -16.61 -8.04 -6.03
C ALA A 263 -15.23 -8.06 -5.38
N ILE A 264 -14.17 -7.86 -6.18
CA ILE A 264 -12.78 -7.88 -5.72
C ILE A 264 -12.08 -6.60 -6.15
N ASP A 265 -11.52 -5.85 -5.20
CA ASP A 265 -10.61 -4.74 -5.49
C ASP A 265 -9.18 -5.27 -5.60
N CYS A 266 -8.67 -5.35 -6.82
CA CYS A 266 -7.33 -5.88 -7.09
C CYS A 266 -6.20 -4.95 -6.64
N ARG A 267 -6.49 -3.79 -6.05
CA ARG A 267 -5.45 -2.92 -5.48
C ARG A 267 -5.03 -3.37 -4.09
N ASN A 268 -5.96 -3.93 -3.32
CA ASN A 268 -5.78 -4.28 -1.91
C ASN A 268 -6.32 -5.69 -1.53
N GLY A 269 -6.88 -6.43 -2.49
CA GLY A 269 -7.38 -7.79 -2.29
C GLY A 269 -8.74 -7.89 -1.60
N LEU A 270 -9.40 -6.75 -1.30
CA LEU A 270 -10.71 -6.72 -0.68
C LEU A 270 -11.70 -7.52 -1.52
N THR A 271 -12.28 -8.57 -0.93
CA THR A 271 -13.22 -9.47 -1.59
C THR A 271 -14.54 -9.47 -0.82
N VAL A 272 -15.63 -9.08 -1.48
CA VAL A 272 -16.96 -8.96 -0.87
C VAL A 272 -17.98 -9.72 -1.72
N PRO A 273 -18.74 -10.67 -1.17
CA PRO A 273 -19.91 -11.21 -1.86
C PRO A 273 -20.97 -10.10 -1.97
N ILE A 274 -21.43 -9.82 -3.18
CA ILE A 274 -22.37 -8.72 -3.48
C ILE A 274 -23.77 -9.21 -3.85
N GLU A 275 -23.88 -10.45 -4.32
CA GLU A 275 -25.13 -11.07 -4.74
C GLU A 275 -25.10 -12.58 -4.42
N GLN A 276 -26.25 -13.14 -4.05
CA GLN A 276 -26.49 -14.57 -3.88
C GLN A 276 -27.60 -15.00 -4.84
N THR A 277 -27.31 -16.01 -5.66
CA THR A 277 -28.29 -16.65 -6.55
C THR A 277 -28.51 -18.08 -6.09
N PHE A 278 -29.76 -18.42 -5.80
CA PHE A 278 -30.19 -19.77 -5.45
C PHE A 278 -30.73 -20.46 -6.69
N ARG A 279 -30.18 -21.62 -7.02
CA ARG A 279 -30.57 -22.43 -8.18
C ARG A 279 -31.10 -23.78 -7.72
N ALA A 280 -32.03 -24.34 -8.48
CA ALA A 280 -32.45 -25.72 -8.29
C ALA A 280 -31.22 -26.67 -8.31
N ALA A 281 -31.37 -27.85 -7.70
CA ALA A 281 -30.32 -28.85 -7.63
C ALA A 281 -29.64 -29.09 -9.00
N ALA A 282 -28.33 -29.37 -8.98
CA ALA A 282 -27.48 -29.51 -10.16
C ALA A 282 -27.38 -28.26 -11.06
N GLY A 283 -27.50 -27.05 -10.50
CA GLY A 283 -27.31 -25.79 -11.24
C GLY A 283 -28.48 -25.46 -12.16
N GLY A 284 -29.68 -25.93 -11.79
CA GLY A 284 -30.90 -25.74 -12.58
C GLY A 284 -31.43 -24.30 -12.59
N ALA A 285 -32.75 -24.16 -12.81
CA ALA A 285 -33.39 -22.85 -12.90
C ALA A 285 -33.10 -21.98 -11.67
N GLU A 286 -32.98 -20.67 -11.89
CA GLU A 286 -32.90 -19.67 -10.81
C GLU A 286 -34.21 -19.67 -10.02
N LEU A 287 -34.10 -19.92 -8.72
CA LEU A 287 -35.22 -19.93 -7.78
C LEU A 287 -35.35 -18.59 -7.08
N SER A 288 -34.23 -17.98 -6.72
CA SER A 288 -34.20 -16.70 -6.03
C SER A 288 -32.87 -16.00 -6.26
N ARG A 289 -32.90 -14.67 -6.28
CA ARG A 289 -31.71 -13.82 -6.32
C ARG A 289 -31.88 -12.68 -5.35
N ARG A 290 -30.84 -12.41 -4.56
CA ARG A 290 -30.84 -11.33 -3.56
C ARG A 290 -29.44 -10.78 -3.34
N SER A 291 -29.33 -9.61 -2.72
CA SER A 291 -28.05 -9.12 -2.23
C SER A 291 -27.52 -10.03 -1.10
N ALA A 292 -26.19 -10.14 -0.99
CA ALA A 292 -25.59 -10.83 0.14
C ALA A 292 -25.93 -10.12 1.47
N PRO A 293 -26.08 -10.85 2.58
CA PRO A 293 -26.44 -10.27 3.88
C PRO A 293 -25.31 -9.34 4.38
N VAL A 294 -25.59 -8.03 4.47
CA VAL A 294 -24.60 -6.99 4.81
C VAL A 294 -23.94 -7.25 6.17
N LEU A 295 -24.72 -7.53 7.22
CA LEU A 295 -24.20 -7.70 8.58
C LEU A 295 -23.38 -8.98 8.76
N ALA A 296 -23.83 -10.10 8.19
CA ALA A 296 -23.05 -11.34 8.18
C ALA A 296 -21.74 -11.16 7.40
N THR A 297 -21.78 -10.49 6.24
CA THR A 297 -20.59 -10.19 5.44
C THR A 297 -19.59 -9.33 6.21
N LEU A 298 -20.07 -8.27 6.88
CA LEU A 298 -19.23 -7.43 7.75
C LEU A 298 -18.58 -8.22 8.89
N THR A 299 -19.35 -9.08 9.55
CA THR A 299 -18.86 -9.92 10.65
C THR A 299 -17.78 -10.88 10.16
N GLN A 300 -17.98 -11.49 8.99
CA GLN A 300 -16.99 -12.37 8.37
C GLN A 300 -15.70 -11.63 8.02
N LEU A 301 -15.80 -10.45 7.41
CA LEU A 301 -14.64 -9.62 7.05
C LEU A 301 -13.86 -9.14 8.29
N ALA A 302 -14.57 -8.67 9.32
CA ALA A 302 -13.97 -8.28 10.59
C ALA A 302 -13.22 -9.46 11.23
N ARG A 303 -13.84 -10.64 11.25
CA ARG A 303 -13.21 -11.88 11.74
C ARG A 303 -11.98 -12.25 10.93
N GLN A 304 -12.05 -12.22 9.60
CA GLN A 304 -10.89 -12.50 8.73
C GLN A 304 -9.73 -11.54 8.99
N SER A 305 -10.02 -10.24 9.15
CA SER A 305 -8.99 -9.24 9.45
C SER A 305 -8.29 -9.46 10.80
N SER A 306 -8.97 -10.09 11.77
CA SER A 306 -8.43 -10.35 13.11
C SER A 306 -7.44 -11.52 13.18
N TYR A 307 -7.45 -12.43 12.19
CA TYR A 307 -6.61 -13.63 12.20
C TYR A 307 -5.21 -13.46 11.56
N GLY A 308 -4.84 -12.23 11.19
CA GLY A 308 -3.54 -11.92 10.60
C GLY A 308 -3.65 -11.39 9.17
N PRO A 309 -2.55 -10.82 8.63
CA PRO A 309 -2.58 -10.12 7.36
C PRO A 309 -3.12 -11.03 6.27
N SER A 310 -4.09 -10.53 5.52
CA SER A 310 -4.52 -11.11 4.25
C SER A 310 -3.27 -11.54 3.47
N GLY A 311 -3.34 -12.61 2.67
CA GLY A 311 -2.28 -12.96 1.71
C GLY A 311 -2.02 -11.89 0.64
N TRP A 312 -2.43 -10.65 0.90
CA TRP A 312 -2.37 -9.44 0.12
C TRP A 312 -1.70 -8.35 0.95
N ASP A 313 -0.61 -7.82 0.42
CA ASP A 313 0.01 -6.58 0.85
C ASP A 313 -0.61 -5.43 0.05
N GLU A 314 -1.06 -4.37 0.70
CA GLU A 314 -1.75 -3.27 0.00
C GLU A 314 -0.86 -2.50 -0.99
N TRP A 315 0.46 -2.65 -0.87
CA TRP A 315 1.47 -1.96 -1.66
C TRP A 315 2.07 -2.84 -2.74
N LEU A 316 2.42 -4.08 -2.41
CA LEU A 316 2.99 -5.08 -3.31
C LEU A 316 1.96 -6.04 -3.90
N GLY A 317 0.73 -6.04 -3.42
CA GLY A 317 -0.29 -6.97 -3.89
C GLY A 317 -0.16 -8.37 -3.28
N PRO A 318 -0.53 -9.45 -4.00
CA PRO A 318 -0.63 -10.77 -3.43
C PRO A 318 0.73 -11.35 -3.04
N ARG A 319 0.91 -11.67 -1.74
CA ARG A 319 2.10 -12.33 -1.19
C ARG A 319 2.12 -13.84 -1.36
N ALA A 320 0.94 -14.43 -1.39
CA ALA A 320 0.73 -15.86 -1.48
C ALA A 320 -0.34 -16.14 -2.54
N PRO A 321 -0.30 -17.32 -3.19
CA PRO A 321 -1.40 -17.74 -4.04
C PRO A 321 -2.72 -17.73 -3.27
N SER A 322 -3.72 -17.07 -3.85
CA SER A 322 -5.11 -17.08 -3.38
C SER A 322 -6.04 -17.00 -4.59
N ASP A 323 -7.31 -17.33 -4.39
CA ASP A 323 -8.30 -17.25 -5.47
C ASP A 323 -8.42 -15.81 -5.99
N SER A 324 -8.53 -14.83 -5.09
CA SER A 324 -8.58 -13.41 -5.46
C SER A 324 -7.33 -12.96 -6.20
N ALA A 325 -6.13 -13.40 -5.78
CA ALA A 325 -4.88 -13.10 -6.48
C ALA A 325 -4.87 -13.69 -7.90
N SER A 326 -5.30 -14.94 -8.04
CA SER A 326 -5.35 -15.64 -9.32
C SER A 326 -6.36 -15.01 -10.28
N LEU A 327 -7.53 -14.60 -9.77
CA LEU A 327 -8.57 -13.90 -10.53
C LEU A 327 -8.10 -12.50 -10.98
N CYS A 328 -7.46 -11.74 -10.11
CA CYS A 328 -6.89 -10.43 -10.44
C CYS A 328 -5.77 -10.52 -11.50
N LYS A 329 -4.86 -11.49 -11.38
CA LYS A 329 -3.84 -11.77 -12.40
C LYS A 329 -4.46 -12.19 -13.73
N LEU A 330 -5.47 -13.06 -13.70
CA LEU A 330 -6.20 -13.48 -14.91
C LEU A 330 -6.89 -12.30 -15.59
N ALA A 331 -7.51 -11.40 -14.83
CA ALA A 331 -8.11 -10.18 -15.36
C ALA A 331 -7.04 -9.26 -15.97
N ALA A 332 -5.93 -9.02 -15.28
CA ALA A 332 -4.83 -8.21 -15.82
C ALA A 332 -4.26 -8.81 -17.14
N GLN A 333 -4.11 -10.12 -17.22
CA GLN A 333 -3.71 -10.82 -18.45
C GLN A 333 -4.72 -10.66 -19.58
N ARG A 334 -6.03 -10.67 -19.30
CA ARG A 334 -7.08 -10.35 -20.29
C ARG A 334 -6.96 -8.90 -20.79
N CYS A 335 -6.37 -7.99 -20.00
CA CYS A 335 -5.99 -6.64 -20.42
C CYS A 335 -4.64 -6.55 -21.17
N GLY A 336 -3.97 -7.68 -21.42
CA GLY A 336 -2.68 -7.70 -22.11
C GLY A 336 -1.48 -7.47 -21.20
N ALA A 337 -1.64 -7.51 -19.88
CA ALA A 337 -0.49 -7.53 -18.97
C ALA A 337 0.31 -8.82 -19.17
N ALA A 338 1.64 -8.72 -19.00
CA ALA A 338 2.51 -9.89 -19.03
C ALA A 338 2.22 -10.80 -17.82
N ALA A 339 2.28 -12.11 -18.03
CA ALA A 339 2.18 -13.07 -16.94
C ALA A 339 3.40 -12.94 -16.02
N GLN A 340 3.17 -12.43 -14.81
CA GLN A 340 4.18 -12.35 -13.75
C GLN A 340 3.94 -13.43 -12.71
N THR A 341 4.88 -14.37 -12.59
CA THR A 341 4.85 -15.45 -11.59
C THR A 341 5.86 -15.24 -10.47
N ALA A 342 6.88 -14.41 -10.68
CA ALA A 342 7.87 -14.09 -9.67
C ALA A 342 7.34 -13.06 -8.66
N ALA A 343 7.95 -13.05 -7.47
CA ALA A 343 7.77 -11.98 -6.48
C ALA A 343 8.19 -10.63 -7.06
N PHE A 344 7.81 -9.54 -6.37
CA PHE A 344 8.33 -8.23 -6.70
C PHE A 344 9.85 -8.22 -6.54
N GLU A 345 10.57 -7.78 -7.56
CA GLU A 345 12.01 -7.59 -7.50
C GLU A 345 12.38 -6.32 -8.27
N ILE A 346 13.28 -5.53 -7.70
CA ILE A 346 13.85 -4.37 -8.38
C ILE A 346 15.16 -4.81 -9.02
N ASP A 347 15.11 -5.10 -10.32
CA ASP A 347 16.30 -5.37 -11.14
C ASP A 347 17.15 -4.09 -11.26
N PRO A 348 18.37 -4.06 -10.68
CA PRO A 348 19.24 -2.89 -10.72
C PRO A 348 19.61 -2.45 -12.14
N THR A 349 19.59 -3.36 -13.12
CA THR A 349 19.93 -3.06 -14.51
C THR A 349 18.85 -2.24 -15.23
N ARG A 350 17.63 -2.20 -14.67
CA ARG A 350 16.51 -1.38 -15.16
C ARG A 350 16.45 -0.01 -14.50
N LEU A 351 17.32 0.26 -13.52
CA LEU A 351 17.36 1.54 -12.80
C LEU A 351 18.15 2.61 -13.56
N SER A 352 17.85 3.87 -13.28
CA SER A 352 18.63 5.01 -13.79
C SER A 352 20.06 4.96 -13.24
N THR A 353 21.03 5.38 -14.05
CA THR A 353 22.44 5.55 -13.65
C THR A 353 22.71 6.90 -12.95
N GLU A 354 21.67 7.68 -12.68
CA GLU A 354 21.75 8.98 -12.00
C GLU A 354 21.16 8.91 -10.59
N ALA A 355 21.87 9.44 -9.59
CA ALA A 355 21.44 9.45 -8.20
C ALA A 355 20.19 10.30 -7.94
N GLY A 356 19.49 10.04 -6.83
CA GLY A 356 18.36 10.82 -6.35
C GLY A 356 17.06 10.53 -7.09
N ALA A 357 16.42 11.58 -7.60
CA ALA A 357 15.08 11.47 -8.19
C ALA A 357 15.01 10.54 -9.42
N PRO A 358 15.95 10.60 -10.40
CA PRO A 358 15.94 9.66 -11.54
C PRO A 358 15.97 8.19 -11.12
N LEU A 359 16.84 7.84 -10.18
CA LEU A 359 16.94 6.51 -9.59
C LEU A 359 15.60 6.09 -8.95
N LEU A 360 15.05 6.90 -8.06
CA LEU A 360 13.81 6.57 -7.36
C LEU A 360 12.59 6.50 -8.32
N LEU A 361 12.53 7.37 -9.33
CA LEU A 361 11.48 7.34 -10.35
C LEU A 361 11.56 6.10 -11.25
N SER A 362 12.77 5.61 -11.55
CA SER A 362 12.94 4.34 -12.26
C SER A 362 12.49 3.14 -11.42
N ALA A 363 12.76 3.14 -10.11
CA ALA A 363 12.26 2.12 -9.19
C ALA A 363 10.71 2.15 -9.08
N ARG A 364 10.11 3.36 -9.01
CA ARG A 364 8.66 3.55 -9.08
C ARG A 364 8.07 2.95 -10.36
N ALA A 365 8.72 3.15 -11.51
CA ALA A 365 8.24 2.59 -12.77
C ALA A 365 8.21 1.05 -12.73
N ILE A 366 9.24 0.41 -12.18
CA ILE A 366 9.27 -1.05 -11.98
C ILE A 366 8.15 -1.50 -11.04
N TRP A 367 7.90 -0.77 -9.96
CA TRP A 367 6.78 -1.04 -9.04
C TRP A 367 5.41 -0.91 -9.73
N LEU A 368 5.21 0.12 -10.56
CA LEU A 368 3.98 0.29 -11.34
C LEU A 368 3.78 -0.84 -12.34
N ASP A 369 4.83 -1.24 -13.06
CA ASP A 369 4.81 -2.38 -13.99
C ASP A 369 4.42 -3.68 -13.26
N TYR A 370 5.00 -3.90 -12.08
CA TYR A 370 4.67 -5.05 -11.25
C TYR A 370 3.20 -5.04 -10.83
N ARG A 371 2.67 -3.90 -10.37
CA ARG A 371 1.25 -3.76 -10.02
C ARG A 371 0.33 -3.99 -11.22
N ALA A 372 0.71 -3.56 -12.41
CA ALA A 372 -0.06 -3.79 -13.63
C ALA A 372 -0.23 -5.28 -13.96
N SER A 373 0.58 -6.19 -13.40
CA SER A 373 0.44 -7.63 -13.57
C SER A 373 -0.76 -8.25 -12.82
N PHE A 374 -1.36 -7.51 -11.88
CA PHE A 374 -2.53 -7.95 -11.12
C PHE A 374 -3.62 -6.89 -10.95
N VAL A 375 -3.35 -5.62 -11.26
CA VAL A 375 -4.37 -4.55 -11.29
C VAL A 375 -4.83 -4.33 -12.74
N PRO A 376 -5.98 -4.89 -13.17
CA PRO A 376 -6.49 -4.68 -14.52
C PRO A 376 -6.80 -3.20 -14.82
N SER A 377 -6.29 -2.72 -15.96
CA SER A 377 -6.39 -1.33 -16.42
C SER A 377 -7.45 -1.11 -17.50
N CYS A 378 -8.12 -2.17 -17.96
CA CYS A 378 -9.07 -2.13 -19.05
C CYS A 378 -10.37 -2.86 -18.66
N PRO A 379 -11.54 -2.43 -19.16
CA PRO A 379 -12.78 -3.16 -18.94
C PRO A 379 -12.75 -4.52 -19.64
N ILE A 380 -13.38 -5.53 -19.02
CA ILE A 380 -13.44 -6.92 -19.53
C ILE A 380 -14.87 -7.44 -19.40
N GLY A 381 -15.34 -8.11 -20.46
CA GLY A 381 -16.69 -8.69 -20.56
C GLY A 381 -17.73 -7.71 -21.11
N GLU A 382 -18.88 -8.24 -21.55
CA GLU A 382 -19.98 -7.44 -22.10
C GLU A 382 -20.70 -6.65 -20.99
N ARG A 383 -21.18 -5.45 -21.33
CA ARG A 383 -21.84 -4.48 -20.43
C ARG A 383 -23.25 -4.90 -20.05
#